data_AF-A0A7Y6UEJ3-F1
#
_entry.id   AF-A0A7Y6UEJ3-F1
#
_cell.length_a   1.000
_cell.length_b   1.000
_cell.length_c   1.000
_cell.angle_alpha   90.00
_cell.angle_beta   90.00
_cell.angle_gamma   90.00
#
_symmetry.space_group_name_H-M   'P 1'
#
loop_
_entity.id
_entity.type
_entity.pdbx_description
1 polymer ?
#
loop_
_entity_poly.entity_id
_entity_poly.type
_entity_poly.pdbx_seq_one_letter_code
_entity_poly.pdbx_strand_id
1 'polypeptide(L)'
;MLDQPLRLGTLAAALVLAVVIIYLRFCGDLSLPDKPPPPTGPSGTQRELLTKSTESAPVYMEFLVNDAATAGVRAPSIEEMTKKLSYRVDDARHVLEPGQSPIDVAGLRLHLERTSDQVVLVIDNLLASDIAYEVTTSPSTGAQACNSVRPLPFNAMVIAKGGSERRTECAWRDGMTIVVTKAESIEVQPLSAWYLSQVPPSTLGIEDRIARGHRGVQTQDSCSAVLSQVVRTGIDRGQIGWRDLVDFYSRHRCQTYQFPPSYRAFRSDGERGLPAVDG
;
A
#
# COMPACT_ATOMS: atom_id res chain seq x y z
N MET A 1 -57.37 -72.70 10.59
CA MET A 1 -56.35 -73.06 11.60
C MET A 1 -54.96 -73.21 10.94
N LEU A 2 -54.45 -72.18 10.25
CA LEU A 2 -53.12 -72.19 9.59
C LEU A 2 -52.23 -71.00 10.03
N ASP A 3 -52.67 -70.23 11.03
CA ASP A 3 -52.11 -68.91 11.34
C ASP A 3 -51.01 -68.93 12.40
N GLN A 4 -51.00 -69.94 13.26
CA GLN A 4 -50.06 -70.05 14.38
C GLN A 4 -48.62 -70.45 13.96
N PRO A 5 -48.40 -71.43 13.05
CA PRO A 5 -47.04 -71.77 12.64
C PRO A 5 -46.39 -70.67 11.80
N LEU A 6 -47.18 -69.93 11.00
CA LEU A 6 -46.67 -68.81 10.21
C LEU A 6 -46.20 -67.64 11.10
N ARG A 7 -46.96 -67.31 12.16
CA ARG A 7 -46.62 -66.26 13.13
C ARG A 7 -45.36 -66.59 13.93
N LEU A 8 -45.20 -67.86 14.35
CA LEU A 8 -43.97 -68.29 15.02
C LEU A 8 -42.77 -68.22 14.08
N GLY A 9 -42.94 -68.62 12.81
CA GLY A 9 -41.88 -68.53 11.80
C GLY A 9 -41.44 -67.10 11.53
N THR A 10 -42.39 -66.15 11.42
CA THR A 10 -42.05 -64.73 11.20
C THR A 10 -41.34 -64.11 12.39
N LEU A 11 -41.77 -64.42 13.63
CA LEU A 11 -41.09 -63.95 14.83
C LEU A 11 -39.65 -64.48 14.93
N ALA A 12 -39.44 -65.77 14.65
CA ALA A 12 -38.10 -66.35 14.64
C ALA A 12 -37.20 -65.71 13.57
N ALA A 13 -37.71 -65.51 12.35
CA ALA A 13 -36.96 -64.86 11.28
C ALA A 13 -36.59 -63.40 11.62
N ALA A 14 -37.53 -62.64 12.22
CA ALA A 14 -37.28 -61.27 12.63
C ALA A 14 -36.20 -61.18 13.74
N LEU A 15 -36.21 -62.13 14.68
CA LEU A 15 -35.23 -62.17 15.77
C LEU A 15 -33.83 -62.51 15.25
N VAL A 16 -33.72 -63.47 14.33
CA VAL A 16 -32.45 -63.80 13.66
C VAL A 16 -31.92 -62.61 12.87
N LEU A 17 -32.77 -61.93 12.09
CA LEU A 17 -32.37 -60.77 11.31
C LEU A 17 -31.89 -59.62 12.22
N ALA A 18 -32.58 -59.37 13.34
CA ALA A 18 -32.18 -58.36 14.31
C ALA A 18 -30.80 -58.68 14.93
N VAL A 19 -30.56 -59.94 15.28
CA VAL A 19 -29.26 -60.39 15.82
C VAL A 19 -28.14 -60.21 14.79
N VAL A 20 -28.38 -60.55 13.51
CA VAL A 20 -27.40 -60.37 12.44
C VAL A 20 -27.09 -58.88 12.22
N ILE A 21 -28.10 -58.01 12.21
CA ILE A 21 -27.90 -56.56 12.06
C ILE A 21 -27.10 -56.01 13.26
N ILE A 22 -27.43 -56.42 14.48
CA ILE A 22 -26.71 -55.99 15.69
C ILE A 22 -25.25 -56.45 15.63
N TYR A 23 -25.01 -57.69 15.24
CA TYR A 23 -23.66 -58.23 15.09
C TYR A 23 -22.85 -57.45 14.05
N LEU A 24 -23.43 -57.17 12.88
CA LEU A 24 -22.77 -56.42 11.81
C LEU A 24 -22.57 -54.94 12.16
N ARG A 25 -23.46 -54.32 12.94
CA ARG A 25 -23.32 -52.90 13.32
C ARG A 25 -22.39 -52.65 14.50
N PHE A 26 -22.35 -53.57 15.47
CA PHE A 26 -21.72 -53.31 16.76
C PHE A 26 -20.55 -54.24 17.09
N CYS A 27 -20.46 -55.41 16.45
CA CYS A 27 -19.39 -56.39 16.72
C CYS A 27 -18.48 -56.62 15.50
N GLY A 28 -18.83 -56.10 14.33
CA GLY A 28 -17.95 -56.06 13.17
C GLY A 28 -16.96 -54.91 13.31
N ASP A 29 -15.86 -55.12 14.04
CA ASP A 29 -14.70 -54.25 13.95
C ASP A 29 -14.11 -54.45 12.55
N LEU A 30 -14.60 -53.66 11.59
CA LEU A 30 -13.90 -53.43 10.35
C LEU A 30 -12.58 -52.78 10.76
N SER A 31 -11.53 -53.59 10.81
CA SER A 31 -10.16 -53.13 11.00
C SER A 31 -9.82 -52.25 9.80
N LEU A 32 -10.23 -50.99 9.86
CA LEU A 32 -9.81 -49.97 8.93
C LEU A 32 -8.29 -49.88 9.08
N PRO A 33 -7.54 -49.87 7.95
CA PRO A 33 -6.11 -49.58 8.04
C PRO A 33 -5.91 -48.31 8.85
N ASP A 34 -4.84 -48.28 9.65
CA ASP A 34 -4.52 -47.13 10.49
C ASP A 34 -4.71 -45.85 9.68
N LYS A 35 -5.55 -44.95 10.20
CA LYS A 35 -5.80 -43.66 9.57
C LYS A 35 -4.42 -43.06 9.31
N PRO A 36 -4.06 -42.76 8.05
CA PRO A 36 -2.76 -42.18 7.75
C PRO A 36 -2.60 -40.94 8.62
N PRO A 37 -1.38 -40.68 9.14
CA PRO A 37 -1.15 -39.51 9.96
C PRO A 37 -1.68 -38.28 9.21
N PRO A 38 -2.40 -37.37 9.89
CA PRO A 38 -2.91 -36.18 9.22
C PRO A 38 -1.75 -35.53 8.48
N PRO A 39 -1.95 -35.08 7.23
CA PRO A 39 -0.87 -34.44 6.49
C PRO A 39 -0.31 -33.34 7.37
N THR A 40 0.99 -33.37 7.63
CA THR A 40 1.75 -32.25 8.18
C THR A 40 1.80 -31.15 7.12
N GLY A 41 0.62 -30.64 6.77
CA GLY A 41 0.45 -29.42 6.00
C GLY A 41 0.60 -28.22 6.93
N PRO A 42 0.83 -27.03 6.36
CA PRO A 42 0.93 -25.81 7.13
C PRO A 42 -0.36 -25.63 7.95
N SER A 43 -0.20 -25.47 9.26
CA SER A 43 -1.32 -25.20 10.17
C SER A 43 -1.69 -23.71 10.09
N GLY A 44 -3.00 -23.46 10.01
CA GLY A 44 -3.57 -22.11 10.01
C GLY A 44 -4.95 -22.07 9.33
N THR A 45 -5.67 -20.98 9.53
CA THR A 45 -6.89 -20.70 8.76
C THR A 45 -6.54 -20.49 7.28
N GLN A 46 -7.49 -20.68 6.35
CA GLN A 46 -7.27 -20.41 4.91
C GLN A 46 -6.72 -18.99 4.67
N ARG A 47 -7.15 -18.02 5.48
CA ARG A 47 -6.66 -16.65 5.44
C ARG A 47 -5.19 -16.55 5.86
N GLU A 48 -4.79 -17.22 6.94
CA GLU A 48 -3.39 -17.29 7.38
C GLU A 48 -2.48 -17.97 6.37
N LEU A 49 -2.98 -19.01 5.69
CA LEU A 49 -2.23 -19.69 4.63
C LEU A 49 -2.05 -18.81 3.39
N LEU A 50 -3.09 -18.06 3.00
CA LEU A 50 -3.00 -17.08 1.92
C LEU A 50 -2.05 -15.94 2.28
N THR A 51 -2.12 -15.42 3.50
CA THR A 51 -1.18 -14.40 4.00
C THR A 51 0.26 -14.92 3.96
N LYS A 52 0.53 -16.08 4.55
CA LYS A 52 1.87 -16.71 4.51
C LYS A 52 2.36 -16.97 3.07
N SER A 53 1.46 -17.27 2.15
CA SER A 53 1.84 -17.47 0.74
C SER A 53 2.28 -16.17 0.07
N THR A 54 1.59 -15.05 0.35
CA THR A 54 1.94 -13.72 -0.18
C THR A 54 3.24 -13.17 0.40
N GLU A 55 3.69 -13.70 1.55
CA GLU A 55 4.95 -13.32 2.19
C GLU A 55 6.16 -14.06 1.59
N SER A 56 5.94 -15.03 0.70
CA SER A 56 7.04 -15.78 0.08
C SER A 56 7.73 -15.00 -1.04
N ALA A 57 9.06 -15.07 -1.11
CA ALA A 57 9.85 -14.39 -2.14
C ALA A 57 9.46 -14.76 -3.59
N PRO A 58 9.13 -16.02 -3.94
CA PRO A 58 8.66 -16.35 -5.29
C PRO A 58 7.35 -15.66 -5.67
N VAL A 59 6.40 -15.59 -4.74
CA VAL A 59 5.11 -14.90 -4.97
C VAL A 59 5.31 -13.39 -5.08
N TYR A 60 6.18 -12.81 -4.25
CA TYR A 60 6.56 -11.41 -4.36
C TYR A 60 7.18 -11.09 -5.73
N MET A 61 8.08 -11.94 -6.24
CA MET A 61 8.67 -11.78 -7.56
C MET A 61 7.62 -11.84 -8.67
N GLU A 62 6.65 -12.75 -8.58
CA GLU A 62 5.54 -12.83 -9.53
C GLU A 62 4.71 -11.53 -9.53
N PHE A 63 4.45 -10.93 -8.36
CA PHE A 63 3.81 -9.61 -8.31
C PHE A 63 4.65 -8.54 -9.01
N LEU A 64 5.96 -8.48 -8.78
CA LEU A 64 6.83 -7.51 -9.45
C LEU A 64 6.76 -7.63 -10.98
N VAL A 65 6.77 -8.86 -11.50
CA VAL A 65 6.69 -9.12 -12.94
C VAL A 65 5.33 -8.69 -13.51
N ASN A 66 4.24 -9.12 -12.87
CA ASN A 66 2.88 -8.83 -13.34
C ASN A 66 2.55 -7.33 -13.26
N ASP A 67 2.95 -6.68 -12.17
CA ASP A 67 2.70 -5.25 -11.95
C ASP A 67 3.57 -4.40 -12.87
N ALA A 68 4.82 -4.80 -13.14
CA ALA A 68 5.66 -4.13 -14.14
C ALA A 68 5.11 -4.26 -15.56
N ALA A 69 4.61 -5.45 -15.94
CA ALA A 69 3.95 -5.65 -17.22
C ALA A 69 2.70 -4.76 -17.35
N THR A 70 1.90 -4.65 -16.29
CA THR A 70 0.72 -3.78 -16.24
C THR A 70 1.09 -2.30 -16.34
N ALA A 71 2.16 -1.89 -15.66
CA ALA A 71 2.68 -0.52 -15.69
C ALA A 71 3.43 -0.18 -16.98
N GLY A 72 3.71 -1.16 -17.84
CA GLY A 72 4.49 -0.97 -19.07
C GLY A 72 5.97 -0.63 -18.81
N VAL A 73 6.54 -1.12 -17.70
CA VAL A 73 7.93 -0.87 -17.30
C VAL A 73 8.72 -2.17 -17.16
N ARG A 74 10.04 -2.07 -17.04
CA ARG A 74 10.89 -3.24 -16.77
C ARG A 74 10.62 -3.77 -15.35
N ALA A 75 10.41 -5.08 -15.25
CA ALA A 75 10.34 -5.76 -13.95
C ALA A 75 11.69 -5.64 -13.22
N PRO A 76 11.72 -5.09 -12.00
CA PRO A 76 12.93 -5.07 -11.18
C PRO A 76 13.17 -6.45 -10.56
N SER A 77 14.43 -6.78 -10.28
CA SER A 77 14.76 -7.95 -9.45
C SER A 77 14.51 -7.66 -7.97
N ILE A 78 14.41 -8.70 -7.15
CA ILE A 78 14.36 -8.54 -5.68
C ILE A 78 15.58 -7.75 -5.18
N GLU A 79 16.78 -8.04 -5.70
CA GLU A 79 17.99 -7.32 -5.33
C GLU A 79 17.88 -5.82 -5.63
N GLU A 80 17.41 -5.45 -6.82
CA GLU A 80 17.15 -4.05 -7.17
C GLU A 80 16.13 -3.40 -6.24
N MET A 81 15.08 -4.14 -5.87
CA MET A 81 14.07 -3.69 -4.93
C MET A 81 14.55 -3.60 -3.49
N THR A 82 15.73 -4.14 -3.12
CA THR A 82 16.34 -4.01 -1.78
C THR A 82 17.37 -2.87 -1.68
N LYS A 83 17.64 -2.15 -2.77
CA LYS A 83 18.58 -1.02 -2.75
C LYS A 83 18.05 0.13 -1.90
N LYS A 84 18.96 0.83 -1.22
CA LYS A 84 18.66 2.07 -0.51
C LYS A 84 18.25 3.13 -1.53
N LEU A 85 17.16 3.83 -1.26
CA LEU A 85 16.72 4.95 -2.09
C LEU A 85 17.45 6.24 -1.69
N SER A 86 17.85 7.03 -2.68
CA SER A 86 18.49 8.32 -2.48
C SER A 86 17.47 9.33 -1.96
N TYR A 87 17.62 9.74 -0.71
CA TYR A 87 16.72 10.67 -0.02
C TYR A 87 17.37 12.03 0.20
N ARG A 88 16.61 13.10 -0.05
CA ARG A 88 17.01 14.50 0.13
C ARG A 88 15.93 15.23 0.91
N VAL A 89 16.35 16.15 1.78
CA VAL A 89 15.45 16.97 2.59
C VAL A 89 16.02 18.39 2.70
N ASP A 90 15.13 19.36 2.64
CA ASP A 90 15.35 20.76 2.98
C ASP A 90 14.26 21.17 3.98
N ASP A 91 14.68 21.45 5.22
CA ASP A 91 13.79 21.92 6.30
C ASP A 91 13.92 23.45 6.50
N ALA A 92 14.58 24.16 5.58
CA ALA A 92 14.74 25.60 5.69
C ALA A 92 13.44 26.31 5.31
N ARG A 93 13.19 27.44 5.95
CA ARG A 93 12.01 28.26 5.67
C ARG A 93 12.26 29.13 4.43
N HIS A 94 11.54 28.86 3.35
CA HIS A 94 11.58 29.67 2.13
C HIS A 94 10.26 30.41 1.93
N VAL A 95 10.33 31.70 1.60
CA VAL A 95 9.13 32.50 1.25
C VAL A 95 9.11 32.68 -0.25
N LEU A 96 8.01 32.28 -0.87
CA LEU A 96 7.78 32.43 -2.29
C LEU A 96 6.68 33.46 -2.55
N GLU A 97 6.90 34.31 -3.54
CA GLU A 97 5.90 35.26 -4.07
C GLU A 97 5.71 35.01 -5.57
N PRO A 98 4.49 35.16 -6.13
CA PRO A 98 4.30 34.98 -7.56
C PRO A 98 5.14 35.93 -8.40
N GLY A 99 5.84 35.38 -9.39
CA GLY A 99 6.71 36.13 -10.29
C GLY A 99 8.15 36.35 -9.78
N GLN A 100 8.49 35.92 -8.57
CA GLN A 100 9.88 35.88 -8.10
C GLN A 100 10.66 34.73 -8.74
N SER A 101 11.99 34.80 -8.63
CA SER A 101 12.89 33.74 -9.10
C SER A 101 12.60 32.40 -8.41
N PRO A 102 12.70 31.28 -9.13
CA PRO A 102 12.60 29.96 -8.52
C PRO A 102 13.70 29.70 -7.49
N ILE A 103 13.42 28.78 -6.55
CA ILE A 103 14.42 28.20 -5.65
C ILE A 103 14.67 26.74 -6.01
N ASP A 104 15.91 26.28 -5.83
CA ASP A 104 16.29 24.88 -6.05
C ASP A 104 16.60 24.24 -4.68
N VAL A 105 15.77 23.28 -4.25
CA VAL A 105 15.84 22.64 -2.92
C VAL A 105 15.52 21.15 -3.03
N ALA A 106 16.25 20.29 -2.31
CA ALA A 106 16.04 18.84 -2.31
C ALA A 106 15.91 18.18 -3.70
N GLY A 107 16.57 18.71 -4.75
CA GLY A 107 16.45 18.19 -6.12
C GLY A 107 15.18 18.62 -6.87
N LEU A 108 14.42 19.57 -6.31
CA LEU A 108 13.24 20.20 -6.88
C LEU A 108 13.54 21.64 -7.25
N ARG A 109 12.90 22.17 -8.28
CA ARG A 109 12.76 23.61 -8.51
C ARG A 109 11.36 24.04 -8.18
N LEU A 110 11.23 25.06 -7.34
CA LEU A 110 9.96 25.56 -6.83
C LEU A 110 9.79 27.03 -7.20
N HIS A 111 8.65 27.39 -7.77
CA HIS A 111 8.23 28.78 -7.95
C HIS A 111 6.71 28.92 -7.91
N LEU A 112 6.25 30.15 -7.66
CA LEU A 112 4.84 30.46 -7.71
C LEU A 112 4.47 31.17 -9.01
N GLU A 113 3.38 30.70 -9.60
CA GLU A 113 2.69 31.37 -10.69
C GLU A 113 1.36 31.95 -10.20
N ARG A 114 1.05 33.15 -10.67
CA ARG A 114 -0.29 33.70 -10.57
C ARG A 114 -1.07 33.28 -11.82
N THR A 115 -2.18 32.58 -11.62
CA THR A 115 -3.21 32.45 -12.65
C THR A 115 -4.32 33.47 -12.37
N SER A 116 -5.36 33.54 -13.21
CA SER A 116 -6.43 34.55 -13.12
C SER A 116 -6.93 34.80 -11.69
N ASP A 117 -7.19 33.74 -10.95
CA ASP A 117 -7.85 33.72 -9.65
C ASP A 117 -7.14 32.84 -8.61
N GLN A 118 -5.96 32.28 -8.92
CA GLN A 118 -5.25 31.34 -8.05
C GLN A 118 -3.75 31.61 -7.96
N VAL A 119 -3.17 31.15 -6.85
CA VAL A 119 -1.72 30.94 -6.70
C VAL A 119 -1.45 29.46 -6.93
N VAL A 120 -0.56 29.19 -7.88
CA VAL A 120 -0.14 27.83 -8.25
C VAL A 120 1.33 27.68 -7.91
N LEU A 121 1.66 26.65 -7.12
CA LEU A 121 3.03 26.19 -6.94
C LEU A 121 3.39 25.27 -8.11
N VAL A 122 4.47 25.60 -8.81
CA VAL A 122 5.07 24.74 -9.83
C VAL A 122 6.27 24.03 -9.21
N ILE A 123 6.35 22.73 -9.45
CA ILE A 123 7.31 21.83 -8.83
C ILE A 123 7.97 21.03 -9.95
N ASP A 124 9.20 21.39 -10.31
CA ASP A 124 9.96 20.67 -11.34
C ASP A 124 10.91 19.66 -10.72
N ASN A 125 10.98 18.46 -11.31
CA ASN A 125 11.97 17.44 -10.96
C ASN A 125 13.29 17.72 -11.69
N LEU A 126 14.34 18.10 -10.94
CA LEU A 126 15.67 18.36 -11.50
C LEU A 126 16.54 17.10 -11.61
N LEU A 127 16.07 15.95 -11.12
CA LEU A 127 16.84 14.72 -11.07
C LEU A 127 16.70 13.89 -12.35
N ALA A 128 17.65 12.99 -12.55
CA ALA A 128 17.71 12.11 -13.71
C ALA A 128 16.82 10.86 -13.60
N SER A 129 16.02 10.78 -12.54
CA SER A 129 15.17 9.65 -12.15
C SER A 129 13.75 10.16 -11.86
N ASP A 130 12.77 9.27 -11.84
CA ASP A 130 11.47 9.59 -11.22
C ASP A 130 11.67 9.83 -9.72
N ILE A 131 10.86 10.70 -9.14
CA ILE A 131 10.96 11.02 -7.71
C ILE A 131 9.62 10.85 -7.02
N ALA A 132 9.65 10.32 -5.80
CA ALA A 132 8.62 10.59 -4.82
C ALA A 132 8.95 11.93 -4.14
N TYR A 133 7.95 12.75 -3.83
CA TYR A 133 8.21 14.07 -3.26
C TYR A 133 7.15 14.49 -2.23
N GLU A 134 7.54 15.39 -1.33
CA GLU A 134 6.64 16.13 -0.46
C GLU A 134 7.11 17.59 -0.39
N VAL A 135 6.18 18.53 -0.55
CA VAL A 135 6.44 19.96 -0.32
C VAL A 135 5.37 20.50 0.60
N THR A 136 5.75 20.74 1.86
CA THR A 136 4.87 21.30 2.89
C THR A 136 4.85 22.82 2.76
N THR A 137 3.65 23.38 2.63
CA THR A 137 3.47 24.83 2.45
C THR A 137 2.47 25.42 3.43
N SER A 138 2.69 26.68 3.79
CA SER A 138 1.80 27.50 4.60
C SER A 138 1.50 28.81 3.87
N PRO A 139 0.28 29.00 3.33
CA PRO A 139 -0.16 30.28 2.78
C PRO A 139 -0.19 31.39 3.83
N SER A 140 0.13 32.64 3.45
CA SER A 140 0.13 33.79 4.39
C SER A 140 -1.25 34.10 5.00
N THR A 141 -2.32 33.69 4.33
CA THR A 141 -3.72 33.81 4.80
C THR A 141 -4.16 32.66 5.70
N GLY A 142 -3.30 31.67 5.95
CA GLY A 142 -3.60 30.43 6.67
C GLY A 142 -4.20 29.34 5.76
N ALA A 143 -3.83 28.08 6.01
CA ALA A 143 -4.23 26.94 5.17
C ALA A 143 -5.75 26.77 5.04
N GLN A 144 -6.51 27.03 6.12
CA GLN A 144 -7.97 26.88 6.12
C GLN A 144 -8.67 27.80 5.11
N ALA A 145 -8.16 29.03 4.95
CA ALA A 145 -8.72 30.00 4.00
C ALA A 145 -8.58 29.57 2.53
N CYS A 146 -7.74 28.57 2.27
CA CYS A 146 -7.44 28.06 0.93
C CYS A 146 -8.16 26.76 0.60
N ASN A 147 -8.96 26.21 1.52
CA ASN A 147 -9.62 24.91 1.31
C ASN A 147 -10.75 24.91 0.27
N SER A 148 -11.38 26.07 0.04
CA SER A 148 -12.50 26.20 -0.89
C SER A 148 -12.08 26.32 -2.36
N VAL A 149 -10.77 26.42 -2.63
CA VAL A 149 -10.25 26.66 -3.96
C VAL A 149 -10.27 25.35 -4.75
N ARG A 150 -10.73 25.41 -6.00
CA ARG A 150 -10.75 24.24 -6.88
C ARG A 150 -9.31 23.79 -7.16
N PRO A 151 -8.92 22.56 -6.79
CA PRO A 151 -7.58 22.09 -7.04
C PRO A 151 -7.38 21.78 -8.53
N LEU A 152 -6.19 22.11 -9.05
CA LEU A 152 -5.71 21.53 -10.29
C LEU A 152 -5.47 20.02 -10.12
N PRO A 153 -5.72 19.20 -11.16
CA PRO A 153 -5.30 17.80 -11.16
C PRO A 153 -3.78 17.71 -11.27
N PHE A 154 -3.14 16.95 -10.39
CA PHE A 154 -1.69 16.75 -10.37
C PHE A 154 -1.35 15.44 -9.65
N ASN A 155 -0.16 14.87 -9.82
CA ASN A 155 0.27 13.73 -9.02
C ASN A 155 0.97 14.21 -7.73
N ALA A 156 0.25 14.16 -6.60
CA ALA A 156 0.78 14.56 -5.30
C ALA A 156 1.84 13.62 -4.70
N MET A 157 2.16 12.50 -5.36
CA MET A 157 3.07 11.49 -4.84
C MET A 157 4.39 11.42 -5.61
N VAL A 158 4.32 11.56 -6.93
CA VAL A 158 5.44 11.29 -7.83
C VAL A 158 5.53 12.34 -8.92
N ILE A 159 6.75 12.72 -9.28
CA ILE A 159 7.04 13.49 -10.50
C ILE A 159 7.96 12.65 -11.37
N ALA A 160 7.58 12.46 -12.63
CA ALA A 160 8.43 11.77 -13.60
C ALA A 160 9.77 12.51 -13.79
N LYS A 161 10.79 11.80 -14.28
CA LYS A 161 12.08 12.38 -14.67
C LYS A 161 11.88 13.59 -15.60
N GLY A 162 12.43 14.75 -15.21
CA GLY A 162 12.31 16.00 -15.97
C GLY A 162 10.87 16.53 -16.10
N GLY A 163 9.93 15.93 -15.37
CA GLY A 163 8.54 16.35 -15.31
C GLY A 163 8.32 17.53 -14.37
N SER A 164 7.08 18.01 -14.37
CA SER A 164 6.63 19.13 -13.56
C SER A 164 5.21 18.88 -13.09
N GLU A 165 4.92 19.24 -11.83
CA GLU A 165 3.58 19.21 -11.26
C GLU A 165 3.13 20.62 -10.90
N ARG A 166 1.83 20.89 -11.11
CA ARG A 166 1.21 22.20 -10.84
C ARG A 166 0.15 22.04 -9.76
N ARG A 167 0.41 22.59 -8.58
CA ARG A 167 -0.46 22.48 -7.40
C ARG A 167 -1.10 23.81 -7.06
N THR A 168 -2.42 23.87 -7.01
CA THR A 168 -3.12 25.05 -6.49
C THR A 168 -2.86 25.20 -5.00
N GLU A 169 -2.29 26.33 -4.58
CA GLU A 169 -2.03 26.62 -3.17
C GLU A 169 -3.21 27.36 -2.53
N CYS A 170 -3.77 28.36 -3.22
CA CYS A 170 -4.88 29.18 -2.74
C CYS A 170 -5.52 30.02 -3.85
N ALA A 171 -6.61 30.74 -3.52
CA ALA A 171 -7.15 31.81 -4.36
C ALA A 171 -6.23 33.03 -4.28
N TRP A 172 -6.02 33.69 -5.40
CA TRP A 172 -5.15 34.87 -5.50
C TRP A 172 -5.68 36.02 -4.63
N ARG A 173 -4.77 36.69 -3.93
CA ARG A 173 -4.96 37.98 -3.27
C ARG A 173 -3.67 38.79 -3.41
N ASP A 174 -3.78 40.10 -3.54
CA ASP A 174 -2.59 40.94 -3.64
C ASP A 174 -1.74 40.84 -2.36
N GLY A 175 -0.42 40.74 -2.54
CA GLY A 175 0.53 40.52 -1.45
C GLY A 175 0.54 39.10 -0.88
N MET A 176 -0.09 38.13 -1.56
CA MET A 176 -0.09 36.74 -1.12
C MET A 176 1.29 36.10 -1.28
N THR A 177 1.74 35.42 -0.23
CA THR A 177 2.99 34.64 -0.20
C THR A 177 2.71 33.21 0.23
N ILE A 178 3.50 32.25 -0.25
CA ILE A 178 3.47 30.88 0.23
C ILE A 178 4.80 30.59 0.91
N VAL A 179 4.76 30.13 2.16
CA VAL A 179 5.96 29.70 2.88
C VAL A 179 6.15 28.20 2.65
N VAL A 180 7.26 27.80 2.04
CA VAL A 180 7.70 26.40 2.04
C VAL A 180 8.44 26.16 3.35
N THR A 181 7.96 25.21 4.14
CA THR A 181 8.57 24.85 5.43
C THR A 181 9.36 23.55 5.36
N LYS A 182 9.09 22.74 4.34
CA LYS A 182 9.77 21.47 4.11
C LYS A 182 9.66 21.08 2.65
N ALA A 183 10.76 20.59 2.08
CA ALA A 183 10.79 19.93 0.79
C ALA A 183 11.60 18.64 0.89
N GLU A 184 11.02 17.53 0.47
CA GLU A 184 11.65 16.20 0.49
C GLU A 184 11.51 15.53 -0.87
N SER A 185 12.53 14.76 -1.25
CA SER A 185 12.48 13.91 -2.44
C SER A 185 13.19 12.59 -2.22
N ILE A 186 12.70 11.55 -2.91
CA ILE A 186 13.30 10.22 -2.96
C ILE A 186 13.36 9.79 -4.42
N GLU A 187 14.55 9.48 -4.93
CA GLU A 187 14.69 8.88 -6.26
C GLU A 187 14.13 7.46 -6.24
N VAL A 188 13.21 7.16 -7.15
CA VAL A 188 12.50 5.88 -7.22
C VAL A 188 12.64 5.24 -8.60
N GLN A 189 12.50 3.92 -8.64
CA GLN A 189 12.46 3.17 -9.89
C GLN A 189 11.09 3.32 -10.57
N PRO A 190 10.96 3.07 -11.88
CA PRO A 190 9.69 3.23 -12.60
C PRO A 190 8.52 2.44 -11.99
N LEU A 191 8.73 1.19 -11.57
CA LEU A 191 7.68 0.40 -10.90
C LEU A 191 7.31 0.99 -9.54
N SER A 192 8.30 1.48 -8.78
CA SER A 192 8.07 2.15 -7.50
C SER A 192 7.27 3.44 -7.66
N ALA A 193 7.55 4.23 -8.69
CA ALA A 193 6.77 5.41 -9.07
C ALA A 193 5.31 5.04 -9.38
N TRP A 194 5.09 3.93 -10.07
CA TRP A 194 3.75 3.41 -10.36
C TRP A 194 2.99 2.96 -9.11
N TYR A 195 3.65 2.28 -8.16
CA TYR A 195 3.04 1.92 -6.87
C TYR A 195 2.66 3.15 -6.06
N LEU A 196 3.59 4.09 -5.88
CA LEU A 196 3.36 5.30 -5.09
C LEU A 196 2.26 6.18 -5.68
N SER A 197 2.16 6.24 -7.01
CA SER A 197 1.10 6.99 -7.69
C SER A 197 -0.30 6.44 -7.43
N GLN A 198 -0.45 5.24 -6.86
CA GLN A 198 -1.75 4.69 -6.48
C GLN A 198 -2.11 4.99 -5.02
N VAL A 199 -1.12 5.36 -4.19
CA VAL A 199 -1.30 5.58 -2.76
C VAL A 199 -2.02 6.92 -2.51
N PRO A 200 -3.17 6.93 -1.82
CA PRO A 200 -3.84 8.17 -1.46
C PRO A 200 -2.92 9.01 -0.56
N PRO A 201 -2.60 10.26 -0.91
CA PRO A 201 -1.63 11.09 -0.16
C PRO A 201 -1.97 11.26 1.32
N SER A 202 -3.26 11.31 1.66
CA SER A 202 -3.72 11.42 3.06
C SER A 202 -3.33 10.20 3.92
N THR A 203 -3.10 9.04 3.29
CA THR A 203 -2.51 7.84 3.92
C THR A 203 -1.06 8.08 4.38
N LEU A 204 -0.40 9.11 3.85
CA LEU A 204 0.99 9.45 4.17
C LEU A 204 1.10 10.68 5.07
N GLY A 205 -0.02 11.18 5.59
CA GLY A 205 -0.05 12.40 6.39
C GLY A 205 -0.05 13.69 5.56
N ILE A 206 -0.11 13.60 4.22
CA ILE A 206 -0.23 14.78 3.35
C ILE A 206 -1.60 15.40 3.58
N GLU A 207 -1.62 16.70 3.88
CA GLU A 207 -2.83 17.43 4.21
C GLU A 207 -3.89 17.41 3.10
N ASP A 208 -5.16 17.42 3.48
CA ASP A 208 -6.30 17.32 2.56
C ASP A 208 -6.29 18.39 1.47
N ARG A 209 -5.80 19.60 1.77
CA ARG A 209 -5.69 20.70 0.80
C ARG A 209 -4.88 20.28 -0.42
N ILE A 210 -3.76 19.60 -0.20
CA ILE A 210 -2.87 19.08 -1.22
C ILE A 210 -3.46 17.79 -1.81
N ALA A 211 -3.93 16.87 -0.95
CA ALA A 211 -4.38 15.54 -1.36
C ALA A 211 -5.57 15.56 -2.34
N ARG A 212 -6.49 16.53 -2.25
CA ARG A 212 -7.68 16.61 -3.11
C ARG A 212 -7.37 16.77 -4.61
N GLY A 213 -6.22 17.36 -4.96
CA GLY A 213 -5.79 17.51 -6.35
C GLY A 213 -5.13 16.25 -6.92
N HIS A 214 -4.81 15.26 -6.08
CA HIS A 214 -4.10 14.06 -6.50
C HIS A 214 -4.86 13.31 -7.59
N ARG A 215 -4.19 13.06 -8.71
CA ARG A 215 -4.60 12.20 -9.81
C ARG A 215 -3.47 11.22 -10.05
N GLY A 216 -3.60 10.08 -9.38
CA GLY A 216 -2.74 8.93 -9.56
C GLY A 216 -2.95 8.22 -10.90
N VAL A 217 -2.28 7.08 -11.05
CA VAL A 217 -2.59 6.15 -12.15
C VAL A 217 -4.00 5.61 -11.92
N GLN A 218 -4.88 5.75 -12.92
CA GLN A 218 -6.21 5.15 -12.87
C GLN A 218 -6.09 3.64 -13.03
N THR A 219 -6.09 2.91 -11.92
CA THR A 219 -6.20 1.45 -11.90
C THR A 219 -7.60 1.06 -11.43
N GLN A 220 -8.08 -0.12 -11.82
CA GLN A 220 -9.37 -0.65 -11.35
C GLN A 220 -9.36 -0.87 -9.82
N ASP A 221 -8.17 -1.10 -9.25
CA ASP A 221 -7.95 -1.35 -7.83
C ASP A 221 -7.19 -0.19 -7.17
N SER A 222 -7.84 0.96 -7.03
CA SER A 222 -7.30 2.06 -6.22
C SER A 222 -6.99 1.56 -4.80
N CYS A 223 -5.84 1.93 -4.22
CA CYS A 223 -5.51 1.53 -2.86
C CYS A 223 -6.64 1.93 -1.90
N SER A 224 -7.27 0.96 -1.25
CA SER A 224 -8.10 1.19 -0.06
C SER A 224 -7.25 1.03 1.19
N ALA A 225 -6.06 1.65 1.20
CA ALA A 225 -5.14 1.57 2.33
C ALA A 225 -5.78 2.24 3.56
N VAL A 226 -6.59 1.49 4.28
CA VAL A 226 -7.05 1.87 5.61
C VAL A 226 -5.82 1.73 6.51
N LEU A 227 -5.11 2.82 6.71
CA LEU A 227 -4.09 2.85 7.75
C LEU A 227 -4.73 2.42 9.07
N SER A 228 -4.05 1.52 9.77
CA SER A 228 -4.40 1.24 11.16
C SER A 228 -4.27 2.54 11.98
N GLN A 229 -5.09 2.67 13.03
CA GLN A 229 -5.00 3.79 13.97
C GLN A 229 -3.58 3.97 14.53
N VAL A 230 -2.82 2.87 14.64
CA VAL A 230 -1.42 2.87 15.08
C VAL A 230 -0.54 3.65 14.11
N VAL A 231 -0.70 3.48 12.79
CA VAL A 231 0.12 4.20 11.81
C VAL A 231 -0.20 5.70 11.84
N ARG A 232 -1.48 6.07 11.90
CA ARG A 232 -1.89 7.49 12.02
C ARG A 232 -1.31 8.15 13.27
N THR A 233 -1.48 7.50 14.42
CA THR A 233 -0.91 7.97 15.69
C THR A 233 0.62 8.07 15.62
N GLY A 234 1.27 7.13 14.91
CA GLY A 234 2.72 7.15 14.70
C GLY A 234 3.18 8.31 13.84
N ILE A 235 2.43 8.68 12.80
CA ILE A 235 2.66 9.88 11.97
C ILE A 235 2.49 11.13 12.84
N ASP A 236 1.37 11.24 13.56
CA ASP A 236 1.07 12.41 14.41
C ASP A 236 2.12 12.65 15.50
N ARG A 237 2.72 11.56 16.02
CA ARG A 237 3.79 11.61 17.03
C ARG A 237 5.20 11.72 16.42
N GLY A 238 5.34 11.75 15.10
CA GLY A 238 6.64 11.75 14.41
C GLY A 238 7.45 10.47 14.57
N GLN A 239 6.83 9.36 14.97
CA GLN A 239 7.48 8.05 15.13
C GLN A 239 7.61 7.29 13.81
N ILE A 240 6.71 7.59 12.86
CA ILE A 240 6.70 7.08 11.49
C ILE A 240 6.85 8.30 10.59
N GLY A 241 7.94 8.37 9.84
CA GLY A 241 8.18 9.48 8.92
C GLY A 241 7.57 9.23 7.53
N TRP A 242 7.37 10.31 6.77
CA TRP A 242 7.00 10.24 5.35
C TRP A 242 7.93 9.31 4.57
N ARG A 243 9.25 9.42 4.81
CA ARG A 243 10.27 8.55 4.21
C ARG A 243 10.03 7.06 4.47
N ASP A 244 9.60 6.67 5.67
CA ASP A 244 9.36 5.26 5.99
C ASP A 244 8.20 4.70 5.16
N LEU A 245 7.12 5.46 5.07
CA LEU A 245 5.92 5.07 4.33
C LEU A 245 6.20 5.03 2.82
N VAL A 246 6.88 6.03 2.27
CA VAL A 246 7.26 6.06 0.86
C VAL A 246 8.22 4.93 0.52
N ASP A 247 9.22 4.67 1.35
CA ASP A 247 10.13 3.55 1.14
C ASP A 247 9.40 2.20 1.18
N PHE A 248 8.43 2.01 2.08
CA PHE A 248 7.60 0.80 2.09
C PHE A 248 6.76 0.66 0.81
N TYR A 249 5.96 1.66 0.47
CA TYR A 249 5.04 1.61 -0.67
C TYR A 249 5.73 1.73 -2.03
N SER A 250 6.99 2.18 -2.08
CA SER A 250 7.84 2.05 -3.27
C SER A 250 8.22 0.59 -3.56
N ARG A 251 8.18 -0.27 -2.54
CA ARG A 251 8.58 -1.69 -2.61
C ARG A 251 7.40 -2.64 -2.60
N HIS A 252 6.26 -2.20 -2.10
CA HIS A 252 5.10 -3.04 -1.86
C HIS A 252 3.84 -2.40 -2.43
N ARG A 253 3.09 -3.18 -3.22
CA ARG A 253 1.76 -2.77 -3.66
C ARG A 253 0.82 -2.62 -2.46
N CYS A 254 0.19 -1.46 -2.36
CA CYS A 254 -0.72 -1.10 -1.27
C CYS A 254 -1.95 -2.00 -1.16
N GLN A 255 -2.34 -2.70 -2.24
CA GLN A 255 -3.52 -3.58 -2.26
C GLN A 255 -3.28 -4.90 -1.53
N THR A 256 -2.01 -5.32 -1.42
CA THR A 256 -1.62 -6.61 -0.83
C THR A 256 -0.96 -6.42 0.53
N TYR A 257 -0.11 -5.40 0.64
CA TYR A 257 0.75 -5.23 1.80
C TYR A 257 0.30 -4.06 2.67
N GLN A 258 0.17 -4.32 3.97
CA GLN A 258 -0.10 -3.31 4.98
C GLN A 258 1.22 -2.82 5.59
N PHE A 259 1.30 -1.53 5.89
CA PHE A 259 2.49 -0.94 6.50
C PHE A 259 2.71 -1.48 7.93
N PRO A 260 3.82 -2.17 8.21
CA PRO A 260 4.17 -2.62 9.56
C PRO A 260 4.61 -1.42 10.42
N PRO A 261 4.04 -1.19 11.62
CA PRO A 261 4.42 -0.04 12.46
C PRO A 261 5.92 0.02 12.84
N SER A 262 6.60 -1.13 12.88
CA SER A 262 8.03 -1.26 13.13
C SER A 262 8.91 -1.01 11.89
N TYR A 263 8.33 -0.93 10.69
CA TYR A 263 9.06 -0.68 9.45
C TYR A 263 9.78 0.66 9.49
N ARG A 264 11.06 0.66 9.09
CA ARG A 264 11.84 1.88 8.83
C ARG A 264 12.45 1.82 7.45
N ALA A 265 12.64 2.97 6.81
CA ALA A 265 13.24 3.03 5.49
C ALA A 265 14.65 2.43 5.48
N PHE A 266 15.01 1.77 4.38
CA PHE A 266 16.34 1.15 4.23
C PHE A 266 17.45 2.21 4.39
N ARG A 267 18.49 1.84 5.13
CA ARG A 267 19.67 2.65 5.44
C ARG A 267 20.89 2.23 4.62
N SER A 268 20.91 0.98 4.18
CA SER A 268 21.91 0.39 3.29
C SER A 268 21.25 -0.59 2.31
N ASP A 269 21.94 -0.88 1.20
CA ASP A 269 21.49 -1.87 0.22
C ASP A 269 21.41 -3.26 0.86
N GLY A 270 20.34 -4.00 0.55
CA GLY A 270 20.18 -5.38 1.01
C GLY A 270 20.02 -5.55 2.53
N GLU A 271 19.71 -4.48 3.27
CA GLU A 271 19.60 -4.49 4.75
C GLU A 271 18.63 -5.56 5.27
N ARG A 272 17.57 -5.85 4.50
CA ARG A 272 16.62 -6.92 4.79
C ARG A 272 16.04 -7.51 3.52
N GLY A 273 15.51 -8.73 3.64
CA GLY A 273 14.79 -9.40 2.56
C GLY A 273 13.46 -8.73 2.22
N LEU A 274 12.94 -9.07 1.04
CA LEU A 274 11.60 -8.70 0.60
C LEU A 274 10.76 -9.95 0.31
N PRO A 275 9.44 -9.92 0.57
CA PRO A 275 8.68 -8.75 1.05
C PRO A 275 8.95 -8.45 2.54
N ALA A 276 8.97 -7.16 2.91
CA ALA A 276 9.26 -6.69 4.27
C ALA A 276 7.97 -6.62 5.10
N VAL A 277 7.36 -7.79 5.29
CA VAL A 277 6.09 -8.00 6.01
C VAL A 277 6.26 -8.30 7.49
N ASP A 278 7.44 -8.81 7.88
CA ASP A 278 7.76 -9.11 9.27
C ASP A 278 8.56 -7.97 9.89
N GLY A 279 8.09 -7.51 11.04
CA GLY A 279 8.82 -6.61 11.93
C GLY A 279 8.28 -6.67 13.34
#